data_AF-A0AA89B6B3-F1
#
_entry.id   AF-A0AA89B6B3-F1
#
_cell.length_a   1.000
_cell.length_b   1.000
_cell.length_c   1.000
_cell.angle_alpha   90.00
_cell.angle_beta   90.00
_cell.angle_gamma   90.00
#
_symmetry.space_group_name_H-M   'P 1'
#
loop_
_entity.id
_entity.type
_entity.pdbx_description
1 polymer ?
#
loop_
_entity_poly.entity_id
_entity_poly.type
_entity_poly.pdbx_seq_one_letter_code
_entity_poly.pdbx_strand_id
1 'polypeptide(L)'
;MSNLHSLGLELANLAVSSDLLLKAWDAILEILPTPSDPNSPVSITFKVSQLPNETTLVAFDCSSTFNLQHLQGEAGDLVSSPVSFQFVCTKVNPSVSIHKAATDYFASVQAELSALQVPSYISFTSLISLTAVSQIDTSSPLIITGRSLGGSIASLFTLWLLDRIDPRKSKRPICITFGSPLLGDKALQQAISERATWVSCFLHVISNQDPIPRVFVSPETTSLTSQSTHSTSSYMPFGTTLFCSELGCASFEEPGTILQLMAKMSLKSLGANQGLQIFDYGGVLKILKSNAILRKFGNASEVINQSRTGITLLLQAIEVIETQEQATTEANALIIKVEKRLEIFLRRRKNAFDPNKNLNERRVNLSYIGWYKKVATNNGGYYDSYKNARSRGREELQNKEKIVKDQRILTQYWIKTVEDLGRKPQMEDASIRTRFKYGGTTYRRMVEPLDIAEYYSQGKKNYLKEGRSEHYKVMEQWLKDDEVSEKKQAVGMTEDSCFWAHVEEANISCGVLKDGDTSPRDKEVSLEKLVEFENYMMNSIEKYSVSTEVFLEGSTFMKFWRDYIAIRGNSYESKLTSFMNNKKGSSGSMVLMEYK
;
A
#
# COMPACT_ATOMS: atom_id res chain seq x y z
N MET A 1 -24.48 14.04 6.18
CA MET A 1 -23.47 14.36 5.15
C MET A 1 -22.62 15.47 5.75
N SER A 2 -21.42 15.16 6.21
CA SER A 2 -20.50 16.15 6.79
C SER A 2 -20.00 17.07 5.67
N ASN A 3 -19.97 18.39 5.93
CA ASN A 3 -19.69 19.45 4.97
C ASN A 3 -18.34 19.25 4.25
N LEU A 4 -18.44 18.74 3.03
CA LEU A 4 -17.33 18.32 2.16
C LEU A 4 -16.43 19.47 1.70
N HIS A 5 -17.02 20.67 1.60
CA HIS A 5 -16.41 21.89 1.10
C HIS A 5 -15.75 22.71 2.21
N SER A 6 -16.18 22.49 3.46
CA SER A 6 -15.59 23.16 4.61
C SER A 6 -14.18 22.64 4.85
N LEU A 7 -13.89 21.35 4.60
CA LEU A 7 -12.57 20.76 4.86
C LEU A 7 -11.41 21.37 4.05
N GLY A 8 -11.61 21.65 2.75
CA GLY A 8 -10.56 22.21 1.89
C GLY A 8 -10.26 23.69 2.20
N LEU A 9 -11.28 24.45 2.58
CA LEU A 9 -11.17 25.85 3.01
C LEU A 9 -10.63 25.95 4.45
N GLU A 10 -11.11 25.09 5.35
CA GLU A 10 -10.66 25.00 6.74
C GLU A 10 -9.18 24.62 6.82
N LEU A 11 -8.74 23.63 6.03
CA LEU A 11 -7.33 23.24 5.97
C LEU A 11 -6.46 24.38 5.43
N ALA A 12 -6.92 25.06 4.37
CA ALA A 12 -6.21 26.19 3.78
C ALA A 12 -6.08 27.35 4.79
N ASN A 13 -7.18 27.73 5.44
CA ASN A 13 -7.18 28.78 6.46
C ASN A 13 -6.35 28.39 7.69
N LEU A 14 -6.39 27.12 8.11
CA LEU A 14 -5.56 26.61 9.20
C LEU A 14 -4.07 26.71 8.83
N ALA A 15 -3.69 26.28 7.63
CA ALA A 15 -2.31 26.33 7.17
C ALA A 15 -1.78 27.78 7.15
N VAL A 16 -2.55 28.72 6.59
CA VAL A 16 -2.19 30.14 6.52
C VAL A 16 -2.15 30.82 7.90
N SER A 17 -3.05 30.45 8.82
CA SER A 17 -3.11 31.05 10.16
C SER A 17 -2.08 30.49 11.15
N SER A 18 -1.50 29.32 10.87
CA SER A 18 -0.59 28.59 11.77
C SER A 18 0.83 29.15 11.92
N ASP A 19 1.18 30.23 11.21
CA ASP A 19 2.56 30.75 11.07
C ASP A 19 3.58 29.80 10.44
N LEU A 20 3.20 28.54 10.20
CA LEU A 20 4.09 27.51 9.69
C LEU A 20 4.60 27.83 8.28
N LEU A 21 3.71 28.29 7.39
CA LEU A 21 4.07 28.64 6.01
C LEU A 21 5.03 29.84 5.97
N LEU A 22 4.81 30.84 6.82
CA LEU A 22 5.70 32.01 6.90
C LEU A 22 7.08 31.63 7.44
N LYS A 23 7.15 30.85 8.53
CA LYS A 23 8.42 30.35 9.07
C LYS A 23 9.18 29.48 8.06
N ALA A 24 8.48 28.63 7.33
CA ALA A 24 9.06 27.80 6.28
C ALA A 24 9.60 28.63 5.11
N TRP A 25 8.91 29.72 4.75
CA TRP A 25 9.38 30.67 3.74
C TRP A 25 10.57 31.49 4.23
N ASP A 26 10.52 32.04 5.44
CA ASP A 26 11.60 32.84 6.03
C ASP A 26 12.90 32.03 6.11
N ALA A 27 12.83 30.74 6.46
CA ALA A 27 13.99 29.85 6.47
C ALA A 27 14.60 29.61 5.07
N ILE A 28 13.79 29.64 4.01
CA ILE A 28 14.29 29.60 2.62
C ILE A 28 15.00 30.91 2.30
N LEU A 29 14.46 32.06 2.74
CA LEU A 29 15.08 33.36 2.49
C LEU A 29 16.47 33.49 3.15
N GLU A 30 16.69 32.84 4.30
CA GLU A 30 17.98 32.82 4.99
C GLU A 30 19.10 32.10 4.24
N ILE A 31 18.76 31.20 3.32
CA ILE A 31 19.72 30.43 2.51
C ILE A 31 19.78 30.87 1.06
N LEU A 32 19.06 31.95 0.72
CA LEU A 32 19.06 32.47 -0.63
C LEU A 32 20.52 32.75 -1.06
N PRO A 33 20.95 32.17 -2.19
CA PRO A 33 22.28 32.41 -2.71
C PRO A 33 22.47 33.90 -2.97
N THR A 34 23.64 34.44 -2.62
CA THR A 34 24.04 35.75 -3.15
C THR A 34 24.01 35.68 -4.68
N PRO A 35 23.55 36.72 -5.39
CA PRO A 35 23.44 36.70 -6.85
C PRO A 35 24.79 36.35 -7.48
N SER A 36 24.90 35.09 -7.90
CA SER A 36 26.06 34.53 -8.56
C SER A 36 25.98 34.72 -10.07
N ASP A 37 27.12 34.64 -10.75
CA ASP A 37 27.18 34.68 -12.21
C ASP A 37 26.19 33.64 -12.80
N PRO A 38 25.25 34.02 -13.68
CA PRO A 38 24.29 33.11 -14.31
C PRO A 38 24.93 31.92 -15.04
N ASN A 39 26.24 31.97 -15.32
CA ASN A 39 27.00 30.86 -15.90
C ASN A 39 27.59 29.88 -14.87
N SER A 40 27.40 30.12 -13.57
CA SER A 40 27.88 29.21 -12.53
C SER A 40 27.10 27.89 -12.55
N PRO A 41 27.76 26.75 -12.30
CA PRO A 41 27.07 25.47 -12.21
C PRO A 41 26.03 25.52 -11.08
N VAL A 42 24.89 24.87 -11.33
CA VAL A 42 23.83 24.77 -10.35
C VAL A 42 24.33 23.95 -9.16
N SER A 43 24.16 24.50 -7.96
CA SER A 43 24.45 23.82 -6.70
C SER A 43 23.22 23.86 -5.79
N ILE A 44 23.08 22.81 -4.98
CA ILE A 44 22.06 22.74 -3.94
C ILE A 44 22.67 23.26 -2.64
N THR A 45 21.91 24.11 -1.97
CA THR A 45 22.24 24.62 -0.64
C THR A 45 21.14 24.21 0.31
N PHE A 46 21.49 23.83 1.53
CA PHE A 46 20.52 23.55 2.56
C PHE A 46 21.00 24.04 3.92
N LYS A 47 20.05 24.32 4.81
CA LYS A 47 20.33 24.70 6.20
C LYS A 47 19.36 23.99 7.12
N VAL A 48 19.90 23.57 8.26
CA VAL A 48 19.14 22.98 9.35
C VAL A 48 19.05 24.01 10.48
N SER A 49 17.82 24.40 10.80
CA SER A 49 17.49 25.37 11.83
C SER A 49 16.59 24.73 12.90
N GLN A 50 16.62 25.28 14.12
CA GLN A 50 15.72 24.87 15.20
C GLN A 50 14.63 25.93 15.41
N LEU A 51 13.38 25.50 15.32
CA LEU A 51 12.21 26.31 15.65
C LEU A 51 11.83 26.11 17.13
N PRO A 52 11.00 27.00 17.72
CA PRO A 52 10.44 26.79 19.04
C PRO A 52 9.78 25.42 19.18
N ASN A 53 9.81 24.83 20.38
CA ASN A 53 9.31 23.49 20.70
C ASN A 53 10.13 22.33 20.08
N GLU A 54 11.46 22.47 20.00
CA GLU A 54 12.38 21.40 19.55
C GLU A 54 12.06 20.89 18.13
N THR A 55 11.44 21.75 17.31
CA THR A 55 11.06 21.40 15.94
C THR A 55 12.22 21.68 15.02
N THR A 56 12.73 20.64 14.37
CA THR A 56 13.81 20.76 13.39
C THR A 56 13.22 21.22 12.05
N LEU A 57 13.83 22.23 11.43
CA LEU A 57 13.48 22.70 10.10
C LEU A 57 14.67 22.56 9.16
N VAL A 58 14.47 21.91 8.01
CA VAL A 58 15.47 21.77 6.96
C VAL A 58 14.99 22.52 5.72
N ALA A 59 15.67 23.60 5.36
CA ALA A 59 15.37 24.39 4.17
C ALA A 59 16.33 24.05 3.04
N PHE A 60 15.81 23.90 1.82
CA PHE A 60 16.56 23.66 0.59
C PHE A 60 16.36 24.77 -0.42
N ASP A 61 17.45 25.21 -1.06
CA ASP A 61 17.41 26.13 -2.19
C ASP A 61 18.49 25.79 -3.24
N CYS A 62 18.35 26.38 -4.42
CA CYS A 62 19.17 26.14 -5.59
C CYS A 62 19.83 27.44 -6.06
N SER A 63 21.15 27.39 -6.34
CA SER A 63 22.02 28.56 -6.52
C SER A 63 21.70 29.46 -7.72
N SER A 64 21.05 28.93 -8.75
CA SER A 64 20.59 29.71 -9.90
C SER A 64 19.06 29.75 -9.93
N THR A 65 18.50 30.87 -10.40
CA THR A 65 17.15 30.88 -10.97
C THR A 65 17.17 29.91 -12.14
N PHE A 66 16.81 28.66 -11.85
CA PHE A 66 16.67 27.58 -12.82
C PHE A 66 15.69 28.07 -13.88
N ASN A 67 16.19 28.53 -15.02
CA ASN A 67 15.37 29.14 -16.07
C ASN A 67 14.41 28.07 -16.60
N LEU A 68 13.19 28.47 -16.97
CA LEU A 68 12.15 27.58 -17.51
C LEU A 68 12.69 26.64 -18.62
N GLN A 69 13.66 27.12 -19.41
CA GLN A 69 14.35 26.37 -20.46
C GLN A 69 15.18 25.19 -19.94
N HIS A 70 15.79 25.28 -18.75
CA HIS A 70 16.51 24.16 -18.13
C HIS A 70 15.55 23.07 -17.63
N LEU A 71 14.33 23.44 -17.22
CA LEU A 71 13.29 22.46 -16.87
C LEU A 71 12.68 21.79 -18.10
N GLN A 72 12.76 22.41 -19.29
CA GLN A 72 12.13 21.92 -20.52
C GLN A 72 13.11 21.19 -21.48
N GLY A 73 14.41 21.19 -21.20
CA GLY A 73 15.43 20.42 -21.95
C GLY A 73 15.58 18.96 -21.47
N GLU A 74 16.71 18.30 -21.78
CA GLU A 74 17.02 16.91 -21.34
C GLU A 74 17.01 16.72 -19.80
N ALA A 75 17.08 17.81 -19.04
CA ALA A 75 16.96 17.82 -17.59
C ALA A 75 15.51 17.64 -17.08
N GLY A 76 14.52 17.90 -17.94
CA GLY A 76 13.08 17.70 -17.69
C GLY A 76 12.59 16.27 -17.89
N ASP A 77 13.48 15.34 -18.28
CA ASP A 77 13.14 13.95 -18.49
C ASP A 77 12.79 13.24 -17.17
N LEU A 78 11.99 12.19 -17.29
CA LEU A 78 11.72 11.27 -16.19
C LEU A 78 12.70 10.10 -16.24
N VAL A 79 13.40 9.84 -15.14
CA VAL A 79 14.26 8.67 -14.94
C VAL A 79 13.45 7.58 -14.27
N SER A 80 13.43 6.39 -14.87
CA SER A 80 12.77 5.22 -14.29
C SER A 80 13.61 4.61 -13.17
N SER A 81 12.95 4.40 -12.03
CA SER A 81 13.37 3.63 -10.86
C SER A 81 14.78 3.97 -10.37
N PRO A 82 15.07 5.24 -10.03
CA PRO A 82 16.37 5.60 -9.49
C PRO A 82 16.67 4.81 -8.22
N VAL A 83 17.93 4.36 -8.07
CA VAL A 83 18.37 3.42 -7.03
C VAL A 83 17.94 3.86 -5.63
N SER A 84 18.09 5.15 -5.31
CA SER A 84 17.72 5.72 -4.01
C SER A 84 16.22 5.69 -3.70
N PHE A 85 15.35 5.41 -4.68
CA PHE A 85 13.89 5.41 -4.56
C PHE A 85 13.23 4.11 -5.03
N GLN A 86 13.99 3.03 -5.23
CA GLN A 86 13.45 1.72 -5.58
C GLN A 86 12.47 1.19 -4.51
N PHE A 87 12.62 1.64 -3.26
CA PHE A 87 11.69 1.34 -2.17
C PHE A 87 10.27 1.83 -2.42
N VAL A 88 10.03 2.75 -3.36
CA VAL A 88 8.70 3.26 -3.73
C VAL A 88 7.99 2.36 -4.75
N CYS A 89 8.72 1.43 -5.40
CA CYS A 89 8.11 0.49 -6.34
C CYS A 89 7.20 -0.53 -5.63
N THR A 90 6.08 -0.87 -6.27
CA THR A 90 5.04 -1.77 -5.75
C THR A 90 4.92 -3.01 -6.61
N LYS A 91 4.14 -4.03 -6.21
CA LYS A 91 3.90 -5.17 -7.12
C LYS A 91 3.07 -4.76 -8.34
N VAL A 92 2.22 -3.74 -8.19
CA VAL A 92 1.36 -3.23 -9.27
C VAL A 92 2.15 -2.29 -10.19
N ASN A 93 3.02 -1.46 -9.61
CA ASN A 93 3.86 -0.50 -10.31
C ASN A 93 5.33 -0.83 -10.01
N PRO A 94 5.94 -1.77 -10.76
CA PRO A 94 7.31 -2.23 -10.47
C PRO A 94 8.38 -1.19 -10.82
N SER A 95 8.00 -0.16 -11.58
CA SER A 95 8.86 0.98 -11.94
C SER A 95 8.11 2.28 -11.66
N VAL A 96 8.79 3.24 -11.04
CA VAL A 96 8.31 4.62 -10.84
C VAL A 96 9.26 5.58 -11.53
N SER A 97 8.77 6.65 -12.13
CA SER A 97 9.64 7.60 -12.83
C SER A 97 9.66 8.95 -12.11
N ILE A 98 10.86 9.50 -11.93
CA ILE A 98 11.13 10.73 -11.18
C ILE A 98 11.91 11.71 -12.05
N HIS A 99 11.67 13.01 -11.89
CA HIS A 99 12.38 14.09 -12.58
C HIS A 99 13.89 13.91 -12.46
N LYS A 100 14.57 13.84 -13.61
CA LYS A 100 16.00 13.55 -13.74
C LYS A 100 16.86 14.53 -12.95
N ALA A 101 16.71 15.83 -13.22
CA ALA A 101 17.51 16.84 -12.56
C ALA A 101 17.32 16.81 -11.03
N ALA A 102 16.09 16.67 -10.54
CA ALA A 102 15.86 16.56 -9.10
C ALA A 102 16.56 15.32 -8.49
N THR A 103 16.58 14.20 -9.23
CA THR A 103 17.27 12.98 -8.81
C THR A 103 18.79 13.17 -8.76
N ASP A 104 19.37 13.77 -9.80
CA ASP A 104 20.81 14.00 -9.90
C ASP A 104 21.30 14.96 -8.82
N TYR A 105 20.57 16.06 -8.59
CA TYR A 105 20.88 17.01 -7.52
C TYR A 105 20.61 16.47 -6.11
N PHE A 106 19.63 15.58 -5.94
CA PHE A 106 19.45 14.89 -4.66
C PHE A 106 20.63 13.96 -4.39
N ALA A 107 21.10 13.23 -5.41
CA ALA A 107 22.26 12.35 -5.29
C ALA A 107 23.53 13.10 -4.91
N SER A 108 23.72 14.34 -5.38
CA SER A 108 24.91 15.14 -5.04
C SER A 108 24.97 15.55 -3.56
N VAL A 109 23.82 15.74 -2.89
CA VAL A 109 23.76 16.09 -1.45
C VAL A 109 23.41 14.91 -0.54
N GLN A 110 23.15 13.73 -1.10
CA GLN A 110 22.66 12.56 -0.34
C GLN A 110 23.64 12.12 0.76
N ALA A 111 24.94 12.20 0.51
CA ALA A 111 25.97 11.83 1.49
C ALA A 111 25.96 12.78 2.70
N GLU A 112 25.86 14.08 2.46
CA GLU A 112 25.76 15.11 3.51
C GLU A 112 24.47 14.93 4.32
N LEU A 113 23.33 14.71 3.64
CA LEU A 113 22.05 14.47 4.28
C LEU A 113 22.03 13.18 5.12
N SER A 114 22.78 12.15 4.69
CA SER A 114 22.93 10.91 5.46
C SER A 114 23.74 11.13 6.74
N ALA A 115 24.75 12.00 6.71
CA ALA A 115 25.54 12.35 7.88
C ALA A 115 24.75 13.13 8.94
N LEU A 116 23.64 13.77 8.57
CA LEU A 116 22.74 14.48 9.49
C LEU A 116 21.84 13.57 10.33
N GLN A 117 21.65 12.32 9.89
CA GLN A 117 20.74 11.38 10.55
C GLN A 117 21.44 10.66 11.70
N VAL A 118 20.87 10.74 12.91
CA VAL A 118 21.29 9.87 14.02
C VAL A 118 20.61 8.52 13.84
N PRO A 119 21.35 7.39 13.75
CA PRO A 119 20.74 6.08 13.77
C PRO A 119 20.05 5.87 15.12
N SER A 120 18.78 5.47 15.12
CA SER A 120 17.94 5.25 16.31
C SER A 120 18.40 4.09 17.22
N TYR A 121 19.67 3.64 17.11
CA TYR A 121 20.27 2.49 17.76
C TYR A 121 21.71 2.68 18.26
N ILE A 122 22.22 3.91 18.39
CA ILE A 122 23.54 4.11 19.02
C ILE A 122 23.35 4.37 20.53
N SER A 123 23.66 3.35 21.32
CA SER A 123 23.88 3.48 22.76
C SER A 123 25.00 4.48 23.01
N PHE A 124 24.80 5.36 24.00
CA PHE A 124 25.81 6.24 24.58
C PHE A 124 27.13 5.49 24.78
N THR A 125 28.13 5.78 23.94
CA THR A 125 29.57 5.84 24.23
C THR A 125 30.35 5.74 22.91
N SER A 126 30.76 6.88 22.34
CA SER A 126 32.17 7.13 21.96
C SER A 126 32.27 8.46 21.21
N LEU A 127 33.24 9.24 21.67
CA LEU A 127 33.69 10.55 21.19
C LEU A 127 33.86 10.61 19.67
N ILE A 128 33.34 11.66 19.04
CA ILE A 128 34.09 12.59 18.16
C ILE A 128 33.35 13.93 18.21
N SER A 129 33.93 14.86 18.95
CA SER A 129 33.81 16.29 18.67
C SER A 129 34.56 16.55 17.37
N LEU A 130 33.91 17.17 16.38
CA LEU A 130 34.43 18.23 15.50
C LEU A 130 33.37 18.52 14.43
N THR A 131 33.02 19.80 14.30
CA THR A 131 31.98 20.42 13.45
C THR A 131 30.54 20.33 13.98
N ALA A 132 29.98 21.50 14.29
CA ALA A 132 28.63 21.75 14.73
C ALA A 132 27.63 21.48 13.59
N VAL A 133 27.41 20.21 13.26
CA VAL A 133 26.37 19.81 12.33
C VAL A 133 25.11 19.57 13.15
N SER A 134 24.08 20.40 12.94
CA SER A 134 22.77 20.26 13.56
C SER A 134 22.15 18.91 13.17
N GLN A 135 22.09 18.00 14.15
CA GLN A 135 21.59 16.63 13.98
C GLN A 135 20.08 16.63 13.78
N ILE A 136 19.57 15.76 12.89
CA ILE A 136 18.13 15.56 12.70
C ILE A 136 17.64 14.52 13.71
N ASP A 137 16.98 14.99 14.76
CA ASP A 137 16.22 14.14 15.67
C ASP A 137 14.86 13.80 15.04
N THR A 138 14.62 12.52 14.77
CA THR A 138 13.35 12.05 14.19
C THR A 138 12.27 11.80 15.25
N SER A 139 12.60 11.91 16.53
CA SER A 139 11.64 11.83 17.64
C SER A 139 10.89 13.16 17.86
N SER A 140 11.49 14.27 17.42
CA SER A 140 10.88 15.60 17.42
C SER A 140 10.19 15.92 16.09
N PRO A 141 9.29 16.94 16.04
CA PRO A 141 8.65 17.34 14.79
C PRO A 141 9.70 17.82 13.77
N LEU A 142 9.59 17.35 12.53
CA LEU A 142 10.51 17.68 11.44
C LEU A 142 9.75 18.38 10.30
N ILE A 143 10.19 19.58 9.95
CA ILE A 143 9.70 20.33 8.79
C ILE A 143 10.79 20.34 7.74
N ILE A 144 10.41 20.02 6.51
CA ILE A 144 11.31 20.02 5.36
C ILE A 144 10.70 21.00 4.37
N THR A 145 11.48 21.95 3.87
CA THR A 145 10.95 23.02 3.02
C THR A 145 11.90 23.36 1.90
N GLY A 146 11.36 23.91 0.82
CA GLY A 146 12.16 24.44 -0.27
C GLY A 146 11.32 25.13 -1.32
N ARG A 147 11.97 25.93 -2.16
CA ARG A 147 11.33 26.62 -3.28
C ARG A 147 11.77 26.04 -4.62
N SER A 148 10.91 26.11 -5.64
CA SER A 148 11.25 25.65 -7.00
C SER A 148 11.88 24.24 -6.97
N LEU A 149 13.03 24.04 -7.61
CA LEU A 149 13.79 22.80 -7.59
C LEU A 149 14.26 22.40 -6.17
N GLY A 150 14.58 23.35 -5.30
CA GLY A 150 14.88 23.07 -3.89
C GLY A 150 13.71 22.39 -3.17
N GLY A 151 12.46 22.74 -3.51
CA GLY A 151 11.29 22.03 -3.01
C GLY A 151 11.08 20.63 -3.63
N SER A 152 11.57 20.40 -4.85
CA SER A 152 11.68 19.04 -5.40
C SER A 152 12.67 18.19 -4.60
N ILE A 153 13.83 18.76 -4.22
CA ILE A 153 14.81 18.09 -3.35
C ILE A 153 14.23 17.83 -1.95
N ALA A 154 13.54 18.81 -1.36
CA ALA A 154 12.83 18.65 -0.10
C ALA A 154 11.82 17.47 -0.14
N SER A 155 11.09 17.34 -1.24
CA SER A 155 10.14 16.24 -1.44
C SER A 155 10.83 14.88 -1.55
N LEU A 156 11.93 14.80 -2.31
CA LEU A 156 12.75 13.59 -2.40
C LEU A 156 13.38 13.21 -1.06
N PHE A 157 13.93 14.18 -0.32
CA PHE A 157 14.47 13.96 1.02
C PHE A 157 13.40 13.44 1.99
N THR A 158 12.19 13.97 1.90
CA THR A 158 11.04 13.51 2.70
C THR A 158 10.68 12.05 2.36
N LEU A 159 10.58 11.70 1.08
CA LEU A 159 10.33 10.30 0.68
C LEU A 159 11.43 9.37 1.18
N TRP A 160 12.69 9.78 1.05
CA TRP A 160 13.85 9.02 1.50
C TRP A 160 13.86 8.83 3.02
N LEU A 161 13.41 9.82 3.79
CA LEU A 161 13.21 9.72 5.24
C LEU A 161 12.06 8.77 5.61
N LEU A 162 10.93 8.85 4.90
CA LEU A 162 9.75 8.02 5.18
C LEU A 162 10.02 6.52 5.05
N ASP A 163 10.99 6.12 4.23
CA ASP A 163 11.48 4.74 4.12
C ASP A 163 12.29 4.28 5.35
N ARG A 164 12.94 5.23 6.03
CA ARG A 164 13.99 4.96 7.04
C ARG A 164 13.53 5.18 8.47
N ILE A 165 12.48 5.96 8.69
CA ILE A 165 11.97 6.23 10.04
C ILE A 165 11.11 5.08 10.56
N ASP A 166 11.23 4.74 11.85
CA ASP A 166 10.31 3.82 12.50
C ASP A 166 9.02 4.57 12.85
N PRO A 167 7.87 4.27 12.20
CA PRO A 167 6.62 4.99 12.45
C PRO A 167 6.09 4.81 13.88
N ARG A 168 6.65 3.90 14.68
CA ARG A 168 6.30 3.70 16.10
C ARG A 168 7.06 4.61 17.05
N LYS A 169 8.23 5.11 16.63
CA LYS A 169 9.16 5.87 17.46
C LYS A 169 9.33 7.31 16.99
N SER A 170 9.20 7.53 15.69
CA SER A 170 9.44 8.82 15.06
C SER A 170 8.15 9.58 14.77
N LYS A 171 8.20 10.92 14.87
CA LYS A 171 7.13 11.77 14.33
C LYS A 171 7.28 11.85 12.81
N ARG A 172 6.15 11.92 12.11
CA ARG A 172 6.17 12.04 10.64
C ARG A 172 6.70 13.43 10.24
N PRO A 173 7.58 13.52 9.23
CA PRO A 173 7.97 14.81 8.68
C PRO A 173 6.80 15.47 7.95
N ILE A 174 6.81 16.80 7.88
CA ILE A 174 5.97 17.57 6.95
C ILE A 174 6.86 18.31 5.95
N CYS A 175 6.64 18.02 4.67
CA CYS A 175 7.27 18.68 3.53
C CYS A 175 6.37 19.82 3.05
N ILE A 176 6.89 21.04 3.05
CA ILE A 176 6.20 22.25 2.57
C ILE A 176 7.00 22.82 1.41
N THR A 177 6.45 22.81 0.20
CA THR A 177 7.17 23.32 -0.97
C THR A 177 6.51 24.55 -1.55
N PHE A 178 7.29 25.52 -2.02
CA PHE A 178 6.79 26.74 -2.63
C PHE A 178 7.17 26.81 -4.11
N GLY A 179 6.19 26.81 -5.01
CA GLY A 179 6.48 26.98 -6.43
C GLY A 179 7.27 25.84 -7.08
N SER A 180 7.21 24.63 -6.50
CA SER A 180 7.95 23.48 -7.04
C SER A 180 7.28 22.89 -8.28
N PRO A 181 8.08 22.44 -9.27
CA PRO A 181 7.54 21.69 -10.41
C PRO A 181 7.04 20.31 -9.96
N LEU A 182 6.20 19.69 -10.80
CA LEU A 182 5.79 18.30 -10.63
C LEU A 182 7.02 17.38 -10.64
N LEU A 183 7.00 16.34 -9.79
CA LEU A 183 8.21 15.57 -9.48
C LEU A 183 8.30 14.20 -10.16
N GLY A 184 7.18 13.56 -10.47
CA GLY A 184 7.22 12.21 -11.07
C GLY A 184 5.93 11.81 -11.75
N ASP A 185 5.90 10.58 -12.20
CA ASP A 185 4.82 10.02 -13.00
C ASP A 185 3.60 9.54 -12.19
N LYS A 186 2.63 8.98 -12.91
CA LYS A 186 1.44 8.35 -12.33
C LYS A 186 1.78 7.19 -11.38
N ALA A 187 2.84 6.43 -11.65
CA ALA A 187 3.23 5.31 -10.80
C ALA A 187 3.74 5.82 -9.45
N LEU A 188 4.56 6.88 -9.43
CA LEU A 188 4.98 7.57 -8.21
C LEU A 188 3.78 8.13 -7.44
N GLN A 189 2.89 8.86 -8.13
CA GLN A 189 1.68 9.44 -7.52
C GLN A 189 0.82 8.38 -6.85
N GLN A 190 0.59 7.25 -7.53
CA GLN A 190 -0.22 6.15 -7.00
C GLN A 190 0.46 5.49 -5.78
N ALA A 191 1.77 5.22 -5.86
CA ALA A 191 2.52 4.62 -4.75
C ALA A 191 2.46 5.48 -3.47
N ILE A 192 2.53 6.81 -3.60
CA ILE A 192 2.39 7.75 -2.48
C ILE A 192 0.94 7.81 -1.99
N SER A 193 -0.04 7.88 -2.89
CA SER A 193 -1.46 8.09 -2.54
C SER A 193 -2.13 6.86 -1.93
N GLU A 194 -1.65 5.66 -2.25
CA GLU A 194 -2.07 4.41 -1.61
C GLU A 194 -1.57 4.31 -0.15
N ARG A 195 -0.70 5.25 0.27
CA ARG A 195 -0.22 5.41 1.64
C ARG A 195 -0.80 6.67 2.26
N ALA A 196 -1.92 6.51 2.97
CA ALA A 196 -2.55 7.60 3.73
C ALA A 196 -1.58 8.31 4.70
N THR A 197 -0.57 7.57 5.16
CA THR A 197 0.51 8.04 6.03
C THR A 197 1.57 8.88 5.35
N TRP A 198 1.77 8.73 4.04
CA TRP A 198 2.76 9.46 3.26
C TRP A 198 2.15 10.66 2.59
N VAL A 199 0.95 10.51 2.02
CA VAL A 199 0.24 11.63 1.36
C VAL A 199 0.02 12.82 2.30
N SER A 200 -0.18 12.57 3.60
CA SER A 200 -0.32 13.61 4.62
C SER A 200 0.97 14.36 4.95
N CYS A 201 2.12 13.89 4.46
CA CYS A 201 3.42 14.51 4.71
C CYS A 201 3.77 15.58 3.67
N PHE A 202 2.96 15.81 2.64
CA PHE A 202 3.30 16.73 1.55
C PHE A 202 2.25 17.83 1.40
N LEU A 203 2.71 19.08 1.49
CA LEU A 203 1.93 20.29 1.24
C LEU A 203 2.65 21.16 0.20
N HIS A 204 2.07 21.25 -0.99
CA HIS A 204 2.60 22.03 -2.10
C HIS A 204 1.86 23.38 -2.23
N VAL A 205 2.54 24.48 -1.96
CA VAL A 205 2.00 25.84 -2.06
C VAL A 205 2.25 26.39 -3.47
N ILE A 206 1.18 26.75 -4.17
CA ILE A 206 1.20 27.20 -5.56
C ILE A 206 0.46 28.51 -5.69
N SER A 207 1.15 29.54 -6.18
CA SER A 207 0.55 30.82 -6.55
C SER A 207 0.02 30.79 -7.97
N ASN A 208 -1.09 31.47 -8.23
CA ASN A 208 -1.60 31.68 -9.59
C ASN A 208 -0.63 32.49 -10.47
N GLN A 209 0.25 33.28 -9.86
CA GLN A 209 1.25 34.10 -10.55
C GLN A 209 2.58 33.38 -10.80
N ASP A 210 2.82 32.22 -10.17
CA ASP A 210 4.09 31.49 -10.32
C ASP A 210 4.04 30.53 -11.52
N PRO A 211 4.89 30.71 -12.55
CA PRO A 211 4.88 29.84 -13.73
C PRO A 211 5.54 28.48 -13.48
N ILE A 212 6.41 28.32 -12.47
CA ILE A 212 7.27 27.14 -12.30
C ILE A 212 6.48 25.85 -12.07
N PRO A 213 5.47 25.79 -11.20
CA PRO A 213 4.70 24.56 -10.98
C PRO A 213 4.05 24.00 -12.26
N ARG A 214 3.78 24.87 -13.24
CA ARG A 214 3.01 24.55 -14.44
C ARG A 214 3.87 24.08 -15.62
N VAL A 215 5.20 24.07 -15.48
CA VAL A 215 6.14 23.77 -16.58
C VAL A 215 5.87 22.41 -17.25
N PHE A 216 5.44 21.42 -16.48
CA PHE A 216 5.17 20.06 -16.95
C PHE A 216 3.68 19.75 -17.18
N VAL A 217 2.81 20.75 -17.11
CA VAL A 217 1.36 20.57 -17.30
C VAL A 217 1.03 20.69 -18.79
N SER A 218 0.79 19.56 -19.46
CA SER A 218 0.42 19.56 -20.88
C SER A 218 -1.05 20.01 -21.07
N PRO A 219 -1.37 20.88 -22.05
CA PRO A 219 -2.75 21.31 -22.35
C PRO A 219 -3.72 20.13 -22.59
N GLU A 220 -3.21 19.03 -23.15
CA GLU A 220 -3.98 17.82 -23.51
C GLU A 220 -4.36 16.92 -22.31
N THR A 221 -3.70 17.07 -21.15
CA THR A 221 -4.04 16.27 -19.94
C THR A 221 -5.44 16.56 -19.37
N THR A 222 -6.13 17.58 -19.90
CA THR A 222 -7.53 17.88 -19.57
C THR A 222 -8.52 16.86 -20.15
N SER A 223 -8.09 16.02 -21.09
CA SER A 223 -8.87 14.98 -21.80
C SER A 223 -8.38 13.56 -21.45
N LEU A 224 -8.71 13.05 -20.28
CA LEU A 224 -8.47 11.63 -19.91
C LEU A 224 -9.56 10.69 -20.47
N THR A 225 -9.89 10.82 -21.76
CA THR A 225 -10.86 9.95 -22.46
C THR A 225 -10.35 9.33 -23.77
N SER A 226 -9.09 9.50 -24.18
CA SER A 226 -8.56 8.87 -25.39
C SER A 226 -7.72 7.62 -25.09
N GLN A 227 -8.18 6.50 -25.62
CA GLN A 227 -7.33 5.35 -25.92
C GLN A 227 -6.34 5.79 -27.02
N SER A 228 -5.13 6.21 -26.66
CA SER A 228 -4.01 6.25 -27.60
C SER A 228 -2.82 5.47 -27.05
N THR A 229 -2.39 4.52 -27.87
CA THR A 229 -1.23 3.66 -27.68
C THR A 229 0.02 4.48 -28.01
N HIS A 230 0.71 4.98 -26.97
CA HIS A 230 2.11 5.42 -26.84
C HIS A 230 2.14 6.49 -25.74
N SER A 231 2.00 6.05 -24.48
CA SER A 231 1.94 6.93 -23.32
C SER A 231 3.32 7.50 -22.99
N THR A 232 3.59 8.75 -23.34
CA THR A 232 4.58 9.53 -22.59
C THR A 232 4.06 9.63 -21.15
N SER A 233 4.84 9.15 -20.16
CA SER A 233 4.40 9.20 -18.77
C SER A 233 4.29 10.65 -18.34
N SER A 234 3.06 11.18 -18.28
CA SER A 234 2.86 12.55 -17.85
C SER A 234 3.16 12.69 -16.36
N TYR A 235 3.76 13.82 -16.01
CA TYR A 235 3.95 14.24 -14.64
C TYR A 235 2.60 14.31 -13.91
N MET A 236 2.58 13.85 -12.65
CA MET A 236 1.37 13.80 -11.82
C MET A 236 1.63 14.44 -10.45
N PRO A 237 0.68 15.26 -9.93
CA PRO A 237 0.78 15.79 -8.59
C PRO A 237 0.43 14.71 -7.56
N PHE A 238 1.08 14.77 -6.40
CA PHE A 238 0.75 13.98 -5.22
C PHE A 238 0.68 14.89 -3.99
N GLY A 239 0.23 14.34 -2.86
CA GLY A 239 0.10 15.13 -1.62
C GLY A 239 -1.08 16.09 -1.66
N THR A 240 -1.03 17.09 -0.78
CA THR A 240 -2.01 18.18 -0.73
C THR A 240 -1.45 19.40 -1.43
N THR A 241 -2.22 20.02 -2.32
CA THR A 241 -1.86 21.29 -2.94
C THR A 241 -2.69 22.42 -2.34
N LEU A 242 -2.02 23.46 -1.84
CA LEU A 242 -2.61 24.72 -1.43
C LEU A 242 -2.41 25.74 -2.56
N PHE A 243 -3.49 26.07 -3.24
CA PHE A 243 -3.52 27.17 -4.19
C PHE A 243 -3.75 28.49 -3.47
N CYS A 244 -3.01 29.53 -3.85
CA CYS A 244 -3.13 30.86 -3.26
C CYS A 244 -3.12 31.98 -4.31
N SER A 245 -3.83 33.06 -4.01
CA SER A 245 -3.76 34.37 -4.65
C SER A 245 -3.87 35.46 -3.58
N GLU A 246 -3.89 36.73 -3.98
CA GLU A 246 -4.16 37.83 -3.06
C GLU A 246 -5.62 37.83 -2.56
N LEU A 247 -6.55 37.23 -3.32
CA LEU A 247 -7.96 37.12 -2.94
C LEU A 247 -8.19 36.01 -1.91
N GLY A 248 -7.47 34.90 -1.98
CA GLY A 248 -7.73 33.79 -1.09
C GLY A 248 -6.90 32.55 -1.36
N CYS A 249 -7.27 31.45 -0.70
CA CYS A 249 -6.59 30.18 -0.86
C CYS A 249 -7.55 28.99 -0.74
N ALA A 250 -7.18 27.86 -1.35
CA ALA A 250 -7.95 26.64 -1.34
C ALA A 250 -7.04 25.41 -1.45
N SER A 251 -7.35 24.36 -0.68
CA SER A 251 -6.60 23.09 -0.71
C SER A 251 -7.31 21.99 -1.49
N PHE A 252 -6.55 21.22 -2.27
CA PHE A 252 -7.02 20.06 -3.04
C PHE A 252 -6.05 18.89 -2.91
N GLU A 253 -6.60 17.67 -2.86
CA GLU A 253 -5.82 16.41 -2.82
C GLU A 253 -5.98 15.56 -4.09
N GLU A 254 -7.05 15.79 -4.88
CA GLU A 254 -7.36 14.93 -6.03
C GLU A 254 -6.47 15.32 -7.24
N PRO A 255 -5.59 14.43 -7.72
CA PRO A 255 -4.57 14.78 -8.71
C PRO A 255 -5.10 15.35 -10.02
N GLY A 256 -6.24 14.82 -10.49
CA GLY A 256 -6.86 15.29 -11.72
C GLY A 256 -7.36 16.73 -11.59
N THR A 257 -7.99 17.06 -10.47
CA THR A 257 -8.45 18.41 -10.12
C THR A 257 -7.26 19.35 -10.03
N ILE A 258 -6.19 18.95 -9.33
CA ILE A 258 -4.96 19.76 -9.21
C ILE A 258 -4.40 20.11 -10.59
N LEU A 259 -4.18 19.12 -11.48
CA LEU A 259 -3.70 19.37 -12.85
C LEU A 259 -4.63 20.29 -13.64
N GLN A 260 -5.94 20.09 -13.51
CA GLN A 260 -6.93 20.90 -14.22
C GLN A 260 -6.93 22.35 -13.74
N LEU A 261 -6.75 22.60 -12.43
CA LEU A 261 -6.66 23.93 -11.87
C LEU A 261 -5.34 24.59 -12.27
N MET A 262 -4.22 23.88 -12.19
CA MET A 262 -2.91 24.36 -12.66
C MET A 262 -2.95 24.81 -14.13
N ALA A 263 -3.65 24.06 -14.99
CA ALA A 263 -3.81 24.41 -16.40
C ALA A 263 -4.72 25.63 -16.64
N LYS A 264 -5.63 25.96 -15.71
CA LYS A 264 -6.59 27.07 -15.82
C LYS A 264 -6.11 28.35 -15.13
N MET A 265 -5.22 28.26 -14.14
CA MET A 265 -4.59 29.43 -13.53
C MET A 265 -3.85 30.23 -14.59
N SER A 266 -4.14 31.52 -14.63
CA SER A 266 -3.86 32.40 -15.76
C SER A 266 -2.39 32.43 -16.19
N LEU A 267 -2.17 32.36 -17.51
CA LEU A 267 -0.95 32.78 -18.20
C LEU A 267 -1.04 34.28 -18.58
N LYS A 268 -1.75 35.10 -17.79
CA LYS A 268 -2.12 36.48 -18.16
C LYS A 268 -0.98 37.52 -18.10
N SER A 269 0.26 37.15 -17.75
CA SER A 269 1.40 38.06 -17.91
C SER A 269 2.75 37.36 -18.08
N LEU A 270 3.02 36.83 -19.28
CA LEU A 270 4.37 36.94 -19.81
C LEU A 270 4.36 38.00 -20.91
N GLY A 271 4.58 39.25 -20.50
CA GLY A 271 5.32 40.14 -21.40
C GLY A 271 6.68 39.50 -21.63
N ALA A 272 7.04 39.26 -22.89
CA ALA A 272 8.17 38.44 -23.31
C ALA A 272 9.57 38.85 -22.79
N ASN A 273 9.68 39.86 -21.91
CA ASN A 273 10.93 40.54 -21.57
C ASN A 273 11.15 40.82 -20.06
N GLN A 274 10.40 40.23 -19.13
CA GLN A 274 10.79 40.26 -17.71
C GLN A 274 11.43 38.94 -17.34
N GLY A 275 12.74 38.94 -17.08
CA GLY A 275 13.45 37.79 -16.55
C GLY A 275 12.73 37.23 -15.32
N LEU A 276 12.74 35.91 -15.13
CA LEU A 276 12.04 35.24 -14.03
C LEU A 276 12.56 35.75 -12.68
N GLN A 277 11.89 36.75 -12.13
CA GLN A 277 12.10 37.20 -10.77
C GLN A 277 11.52 36.15 -9.81
N ILE A 278 12.20 35.93 -8.67
CA ILE A 278 11.72 35.04 -7.61
C ILE A 278 10.33 35.51 -7.19
N PHE A 279 9.33 34.63 -7.27
CA PHE A 279 7.98 34.95 -6.80
C PHE A 279 7.98 35.04 -5.26
N ASP A 280 7.52 36.16 -4.72
CA ASP A 280 7.44 36.37 -3.26
C ASP A 280 6.17 35.73 -2.68
N TYR A 281 6.28 34.46 -2.29
CA TYR A 281 5.22 33.78 -1.54
C TYR A 281 4.97 34.44 -0.17
N GLY A 282 5.98 35.08 0.44
CA GLY A 282 5.87 35.70 1.75
C GLY A 282 4.87 36.86 1.76
N GLY A 283 4.88 37.71 0.74
CA GLY A 283 3.91 38.78 0.55
C GLY A 283 2.46 38.27 0.49
N VAL A 284 2.20 37.28 -0.37
CA VAL A 284 0.87 36.66 -0.50
C VAL A 284 0.41 36.03 0.81
N LEU A 285 1.27 35.27 1.49
CA LEU A 285 0.94 34.61 2.75
C LEU A 285 0.60 35.62 3.86
N LYS A 286 1.29 36.78 3.93
CA LYS A 286 0.98 37.85 4.89
C LYS A 286 -0.40 38.47 4.64
N ILE A 287 -0.75 38.68 3.36
CA ILE A 287 -2.09 39.16 2.96
C ILE A 287 -3.15 38.14 3.39
N LEU A 288 -2.95 36.86 3.05
CA LEU A 288 -3.88 35.79 3.39
C LEU A 288 -4.06 35.62 4.90
N LYS A 289 -2.98 35.66 5.68
CA LYS A 289 -3.04 35.62 7.16
C LYS A 289 -3.86 36.78 7.70
N SER A 290 -3.63 37.99 7.18
CA SER A 290 -4.39 39.18 7.59
C SER A 290 -5.87 39.05 7.24
N ASN A 291 -6.19 38.55 6.05
CA ASN A 291 -7.57 38.32 5.60
C ASN A 291 -8.30 37.27 6.47
N ALA A 292 -7.61 36.19 6.85
CA ALA A 292 -8.14 35.15 7.72
C ALA A 292 -8.46 35.68 9.14
N ILE A 293 -7.56 36.49 9.72
CA ILE A 293 -7.76 37.10 11.04
C ILE A 293 -8.91 38.11 11.02
N LEU A 294 -8.96 38.95 9.99
CA LEU A 294 -9.95 40.03 9.88
C LEU A 294 -11.35 39.55 9.44
N ARG A 295 -11.55 38.25 9.19
CA ARG A 295 -12.79 37.68 8.63
C ARG A 295 -13.30 38.46 7.41
N LYS A 296 -12.41 39.01 6.58
CA LYS A 296 -12.79 39.84 5.42
C LYS A 296 -13.68 39.10 4.41
N PHE A 297 -13.62 37.77 4.41
CA PHE A 297 -14.59 36.89 3.78
C PHE A 297 -15.62 36.46 4.83
N GLY A 298 -16.65 37.29 5.04
CA GLY A 298 -17.70 37.06 6.02
C GLY A 298 -18.35 35.68 5.86
N ASN A 299 -18.72 35.05 7.00
CA ASN A 299 -19.50 33.82 7.19
C ASN A 299 -19.84 32.97 5.95
N ALA A 300 -18.85 32.61 5.12
CA ALA A 300 -19.04 31.60 4.09
C ALA A 300 -19.41 30.25 4.73
N SER A 301 -19.10 30.06 6.02
CA SER A 301 -19.48 28.88 6.80
C SER A 301 -20.98 28.67 6.98
N GLU A 302 -21.84 29.70 6.89
CA GLU A 302 -23.28 29.56 7.20
C GLU A 302 -24.17 29.35 5.96
N VAL A 303 -23.65 29.55 4.74
CA VAL A 303 -24.45 29.47 3.48
C VAL A 303 -23.91 28.45 2.47
N ILE A 304 -22.96 27.57 2.83
CA ILE A 304 -22.53 26.46 1.94
C ILE A 304 -23.51 25.28 2.09
N ASN A 305 -24.76 25.46 1.66
CA ASN A 305 -25.75 24.37 1.60
C ASN A 305 -26.03 23.87 0.17
N GLN A 306 -25.20 24.23 -0.79
CA GLN A 306 -25.13 23.58 -2.10
C GLN A 306 -23.67 23.39 -2.51
N SER A 307 -23.30 22.16 -2.86
CA SER A 307 -21.93 21.74 -3.17
C SER A 307 -21.25 22.59 -4.24
N ARG A 308 -22.03 23.11 -5.20
CA ARG A 308 -21.54 23.98 -6.26
C ARG A 308 -21.16 25.37 -5.76
N THR A 309 -21.96 26.00 -4.91
CA THR A 309 -21.68 27.35 -4.39
C THR A 309 -20.35 27.38 -3.64
N GLY A 310 -20.07 26.35 -2.82
CA GLY A 310 -18.80 26.21 -2.13
C GLY A 310 -17.61 26.07 -3.09
N ILE A 311 -17.73 25.23 -4.13
CA ILE A 311 -16.69 25.08 -5.16
C ILE A 311 -16.49 26.40 -5.92
N THR A 312 -17.55 27.09 -6.32
CA THR A 312 -17.47 28.38 -7.01
C THR A 312 -16.66 29.38 -6.18
N LEU A 313 -16.97 29.52 -4.88
CA LEU A 313 -16.24 30.42 -3.98
C LEU A 313 -14.75 30.07 -3.88
N LEU A 314 -14.42 28.76 -3.76
CA LEU A 314 -13.03 28.31 -3.74
C LEU A 314 -12.29 28.65 -5.03
N LEU A 315 -12.93 28.44 -6.19
CA LEU A 315 -12.33 28.72 -7.49
C LEU A 315 -12.17 30.22 -7.76
N GLN A 316 -13.08 31.05 -7.25
CA GLN A 316 -12.97 32.52 -7.28
C GLN A 316 -11.84 33.00 -6.37
N ALA A 317 -11.73 32.45 -5.16
CA ALA A 317 -10.69 32.80 -4.19
C ALA A 317 -9.28 32.57 -4.74
N ILE A 318 -9.08 31.53 -5.56
CA ILE A 318 -7.78 31.23 -6.20
C ILE A 318 -7.66 31.82 -7.61
N GLU A 319 -8.59 32.68 -8.02
CA GLU A 319 -8.60 33.38 -9.32
C GLU A 319 -8.56 32.44 -10.54
N VAL A 320 -9.19 31.26 -10.44
CA VAL A 320 -9.38 30.33 -11.57
C VAL A 320 -10.63 30.70 -12.37
N ILE A 321 -11.65 31.25 -11.71
CA ILE A 321 -12.86 31.78 -12.35
C ILE A 321 -13.08 33.23 -11.92
N GLU A 322 -13.75 34.01 -12.77
CA GLU A 322 -14.05 35.42 -12.49
C GLU A 322 -15.12 35.57 -11.39
N THR A 323 -15.07 36.70 -10.69
CA THR A 323 -15.97 37.04 -9.57
C THR A 323 -17.33 37.60 -10.02
N GLN A 324 -17.55 37.84 -11.32
CA GLN A 324 -18.82 38.39 -11.83
C GLN A 324 -19.99 37.39 -11.73
N GLU A 325 -21.22 37.92 -11.57
CA GLU A 325 -22.45 37.18 -11.22
C GLU A 325 -22.93 36.14 -12.24
N GLN A 326 -22.40 36.10 -13.46
CA GLN A 326 -22.76 35.11 -14.48
C GLN A 326 -21.57 34.23 -14.83
N ALA A 327 -21.53 33.04 -14.22
CA ALA A 327 -20.53 32.02 -14.57
C ALA A 327 -20.65 31.68 -16.06
N THR A 328 -19.57 31.88 -16.81
CA THR A 328 -19.48 31.48 -18.22
C THR A 328 -19.77 29.97 -18.38
N THR A 329 -20.21 29.55 -19.56
CA THR A 329 -20.44 28.12 -19.86
C THR A 329 -19.21 27.27 -19.52
N GLU A 330 -18.01 27.80 -19.74
CA GLU A 330 -16.75 27.15 -19.37
C GLU A 330 -16.52 27.05 -17.85
N ALA A 331 -16.78 28.12 -17.10
CA ALA A 331 -16.68 28.11 -15.64
C ALA A 331 -17.64 27.09 -15.03
N ASN A 332 -18.88 27.04 -15.52
CA ASN A 332 -19.88 26.05 -15.08
C ASN A 332 -19.44 24.61 -15.41
N ALA A 333 -18.88 24.37 -16.60
CA ALA A 333 -18.35 23.05 -16.96
C ALA A 333 -17.18 22.63 -16.05
N LEU A 334 -16.30 23.57 -15.68
CA LEU A 334 -15.21 23.33 -14.73
C LEU A 334 -15.75 22.98 -13.34
N ILE A 335 -16.70 23.76 -12.80
CA ILE A 335 -17.31 23.52 -11.49
C ILE A 335 -17.93 22.11 -11.43
N ILE A 336 -18.72 21.73 -12.43
CA ILE A 336 -19.34 20.40 -12.51
C ILE A 336 -18.28 19.28 -12.54
N LYS A 337 -17.19 19.48 -13.28
CA LYS A 337 -16.12 18.49 -13.38
C LYS A 337 -15.35 18.33 -12.07
N VAL A 338 -15.05 19.43 -11.37
CA VAL A 338 -14.41 19.42 -10.04
C VAL A 338 -15.32 18.77 -9.01
N GLU A 339 -16.61 19.13 -9.00
CA GLU A 339 -17.63 18.54 -8.11
C GLU A 339 -17.67 17.02 -8.24
N LYS A 340 -17.81 16.51 -9.47
CA LYS A 340 -17.89 15.08 -9.76
C LYS A 340 -16.61 14.34 -9.33
N ARG A 341 -15.44 14.94 -9.56
CA ARG A 341 -14.14 14.33 -9.19
C ARG A 341 -13.97 14.26 -7.68
N LEU A 342 -14.26 15.34 -6.97
CA LEU A 342 -14.21 15.39 -5.51
C LEU A 342 -15.18 14.37 -4.88
N GLU A 343 -16.40 14.27 -5.40
CA GLU A 343 -17.38 13.29 -4.92
C GLU A 343 -16.86 11.84 -5.06
N ILE A 344 -16.33 11.49 -6.24
CA ILE A 344 -15.76 10.16 -6.49
C ILE A 344 -14.55 9.91 -5.57
N PHE A 345 -13.66 10.89 -5.45
CA PHE A 345 -12.47 10.80 -4.61
C PHE A 345 -12.82 10.54 -3.14
N LEU A 346 -13.80 11.27 -2.60
CA LEU A 346 -14.18 11.17 -1.20
C LEU A 346 -14.97 9.88 -0.90
N ARG A 347 -15.81 9.43 -1.83
CA ARG A 347 -16.43 8.10 -1.75
C ARG A 347 -15.38 7.00 -1.73
N ARG A 348 -14.35 7.09 -2.57
CA ARG A 348 -13.21 6.14 -2.57
C ARG A 348 -12.45 6.17 -1.26
N ARG A 349 -12.16 7.35 -0.71
CA ARG A 349 -11.44 7.51 0.57
C ARG A 349 -12.25 6.98 1.75
N LYS A 350 -13.55 7.24 1.80
CA LYS A 350 -14.45 6.74 2.86
C LYS A 350 -14.60 5.22 2.82
N ASN A 351 -14.66 4.66 1.61
CA ASN A 351 -14.81 3.22 1.40
C ASN A 351 -13.45 2.50 1.23
N ALA A 352 -12.34 3.18 1.54
CA ALA A 352 -11.01 2.60 1.44
C ALA A 352 -10.93 1.38 2.35
N PHE A 353 -10.43 0.27 1.80
CA PHE A 353 -10.29 -0.96 2.54
C PHE A 353 -9.19 -0.77 3.59
N ASP A 354 -9.57 -0.82 4.86
CA ASP A 354 -8.64 -0.85 5.96
C ASP A 354 -8.59 -2.28 6.50
N PRO A 355 -7.50 -3.02 6.24
CA PRO A 355 -7.39 -4.38 6.72
C PRO A 355 -7.41 -4.42 8.25
N ASN A 356 -6.90 -3.40 8.97
CA ASN A 356 -6.83 -3.40 10.43
C ASN A 356 -8.18 -3.21 11.11
N LYS A 357 -9.07 -2.37 10.57
CA LYS A 357 -10.41 -2.13 11.16
C LYS A 357 -11.24 -3.39 11.29
N ASN A 358 -11.13 -4.29 10.31
CA ASN A 358 -11.97 -5.48 10.24
C ASN A 358 -11.32 -6.74 10.84
N LEU A 359 -10.04 -6.68 11.27
CA LEU A 359 -9.30 -7.85 11.76
C LEU A 359 -10.02 -8.58 12.90
N ASN A 360 -10.58 -7.83 13.87
CA ASN A 360 -11.25 -8.42 15.03
C ASN A 360 -12.53 -9.17 14.64
N GLU A 361 -13.34 -8.62 13.73
CA GLU A 361 -14.52 -9.32 13.21
C GLU A 361 -14.12 -10.60 12.46
N ARG A 362 -13.03 -10.56 11.69
CA ARG A 362 -12.53 -11.74 10.98
C ARG A 362 -12.01 -12.82 11.94
N ARG A 363 -11.46 -12.43 13.11
CA ARG A 363 -11.11 -13.40 14.16
C ARG A 363 -12.33 -14.12 14.72
N VAL A 364 -13.48 -13.47 14.80
CA VAL A 364 -14.74 -14.13 15.21
C VAL A 364 -15.14 -15.21 14.20
N ASN A 365 -15.14 -14.89 12.90
CA ASN A 365 -15.43 -15.87 11.84
C ASN A 365 -14.46 -17.05 11.88
N LEU A 366 -13.16 -16.77 12.06
CA LEU A 366 -12.15 -17.83 12.16
C LEU A 366 -12.36 -18.70 13.41
N SER A 367 -12.83 -18.12 14.52
CA SER A 367 -13.17 -18.85 15.74
C SER A 367 -14.36 -19.79 15.52
N TYR A 368 -15.36 -19.39 14.72
CA TYR A 368 -16.46 -20.27 14.33
C TYR A 368 -15.99 -21.46 13.49
N ILE A 369 -15.04 -21.25 12.56
CA ILE A 369 -14.42 -22.35 11.82
C ILE A 369 -13.63 -23.27 12.77
N GLY A 370 -12.92 -22.71 13.76
CA GLY A 370 -12.25 -23.49 14.80
C GLY A 370 -13.21 -24.32 15.65
N TRP A 371 -14.37 -23.76 16.02
CA TRP A 371 -15.43 -24.51 16.70
C TRP A 371 -16.00 -25.61 15.82
N TYR A 372 -16.27 -25.32 14.55
CA TYR A 372 -16.73 -26.32 13.57
C TYR A 372 -15.74 -27.48 13.45
N LYS A 373 -14.45 -27.16 13.40
CA LYS A 373 -13.37 -28.16 13.37
C LYS A 373 -13.44 -29.11 14.56
N LYS A 374 -13.67 -28.58 15.76
CA LYS A 374 -13.80 -29.36 17.00
C LYS A 374 -15.06 -30.25 17.04
N VAL A 375 -16.19 -29.79 16.52
CA VAL A 375 -17.44 -30.59 16.56
C VAL A 375 -17.52 -31.63 15.44
N ALA A 376 -16.83 -31.40 14.32
CA ALA A 376 -16.82 -32.28 13.16
C ALA A 376 -15.98 -33.55 13.33
N THR A 377 -15.26 -33.71 14.45
CA THR A 377 -14.39 -34.88 14.71
C THR A 377 -15.16 -36.20 14.63
N ASN A 378 -16.41 -36.24 15.08
CA ASN A 378 -17.25 -37.44 15.05
C ASN A 378 -17.75 -37.80 13.64
N ASN A 379 -17.60 -36.89 12.67
CA ASN A 379 -18.08 -37.01 11.30
C ASN A 379 -16.91 -37.17 10.30
N GLY A 380 -15.80 -37.76 10.74
CA GLY A 380 -14.60 -37.96 9.92
C GLY A 380 -13.67 -36.75 9.84
N GLY A 381 -13.97 -35.68 10.58
CA GLY A 381 -13.22 -34.43 10.57
C GLY A 381 -13.92 -33.34 9.77
N TYR A 382 -13.44 -32.11 9.91
CA TYR A 382 -14.10 -30.92 9.37
C TYR A 382 -14.05 -30.83 7.84
N TYR A 383 -12.97 -31.30 7.22
CA TYR A 383 -12.84 -31.41 5.76
C TYR A 383 -13.92 -32.33 5.19
N ASP A 384 -13.99 -33.55 5.70
CA ASP A 384 -14.94 -34.58 5.27
C ASP A 384 -16.38 -34.19 5.59
N SER A 385 -16.62 -33.60 6.75
CA SER A 385 -17.94 -33.09 7.12
C SER A 385 -18.40 -31.99 6.17
N TYR A 386 -17.52 -31.08 5.78
CA TYR A 386 -17.85 -29.99 4.86
C TYR A 386 -18.13 -30.54 3.44
N LYS A 387 -17.25 -31.41 2.94
CA LYS A 387 -17.36 -32.05 1.62
C LYS A 387 -18.61 -32.92 1.48
N ASN A 388 -18.87 -33.75 2.48
CA ASN A 388 -19.87 -34.82 2.40
C ASN A 388 -21.23 -34.45 3.01
N ALA A 389 -21.40 -33.24 3.54
CA ALA A 389 -22.64 -32.83 4.21
C ALA A 389 -23.86 -32.92 3.27
N ARG A 390 -24.51 -34.09 3.29
CA ARG A 390 -25.88 -34.35 2.88
C ARG A 390 -26.74 -34.14 4.11
N SER A 391 -27.65 -33.17 4.05
CA SER A 391 -28.42 -32.65 5.18
C SER A 391 -29.15 -33.76 5.95
N ARG A 392 -28.67 -34.14 7.15
CA ARG A 392 -29.34 -35.12 8.03
C ARG A 392 -30.23 -34.45 9.08
N GLY A 393 -30.22 -33.12 9.20
CA GLY A 393 -31.08 -32.35 10.11
C GLY A 393 -31.02 -30.83 9.92
N ARG A 394 -31.96 -30.09 10.54
CA ARG A 394 -32.09 -28.61 10.45
C ARG A 394 -30.88 -27.87 11.05
N GLU A 395 -30.36 -28.35 12.17
CA GLU A 395 -29.24 -27.72 12.88
C GLU A 395 -27.92 -27.87 12.11
N GLU A 396 -27.64 -29.04 11.55
CA GLU A 396 -26.47 -29.27 10.69
C GLU A 396 -26.49 -28.39 9.44
N LEU A 397 -27.69 -28.17 8.87
CA LEU A 397 -27.86 -27.29 7.71
C LEU A 397 -27.52 -25.83 8.06
N GLN A 398 -28.05 -25.33 9.18
CA GLN A 398 -27.76 -23.97 9.65
C GLN A 398 -26.28 -23.77 9.98
N ASN A 399 -25.65 -24.76 10.62
CA ASN A 399 -24.22 -24.74 10.90
C ASN A 399 -23.40 -24.74 9.61
N LYS A 400 -23.77 -25.56 8.61
CA LYS A 400 -23.10 -25.57 7.31
C LYS A 400 -23.24 -24.23 6.60
N GLU A 401 -24.44 -23.68 6.51
CA GLU A 401 -24.69 -22.37 5.88
C GLU A 401 -23.86 -21.26 6.53
N LYS A 402 -23.75 -21.28 7.87
CA LYS A 402 -22.90 -20.35 8.60
C LYS A 402 -21.43 -20.51 8.24
N ILE A 403 -20.90 -21.73 8.18
CA ILE A 403 -19.50 -21.98 7.82
C ILE A 403 -19.20 -21.58 6.38
N VAL A 404 -20.08 -21.89 5.42
CA VAL A 404 -19.96 -21.43 4.03
C VAL A 404 -19.92 -19.90 3.96
N LYS A 405 -20.77 -19.22 4.74
CA LYS A 405 -20.80 -17.77 4.82
C LYS A 405 -19.51 -17.21 5.41
N ASP A 406 -19.04 -17.77 6.53
CA ASP A 406 -17.83 -17.31 7.21
C ASP A 406 -16.57 -17.54 6.36
N GLN A 407 -16.47 -18.68 5.68
CA GLN A 407 -15.46 -18.97 4.66
C GLN A 407 -15.45 -17.89 3.58
N ARG A 408 -16.59 -17.63 2.92
CA ARG A 408 -16.67 -16.61 1.86
C ARG A 408 -16.26 -15.22 2.34
N ILE A 409 -16.67 -14.83 3.55
CA ILE A 409 -16.30 -13.54 4.14
C ILE A 409 -14.79 -13.46 4.38
N LEU A 410 -14.20 -14.52 4.93
CA LEU A 410 -12.77 -14.60 5.18
C LEU A 410 -11.98 -14.57 3.86
N THR A 411 -12.39 -15.34 2.86
CA THR A 411 -11.76 -15.38 1.54
C THR A 411 -11.77 -14.01 0.87
N GLN A 412 -12.91 -13.32 0.84
CA GLN A 412 -12.99 -11.97 0.27
C GLN A 412 -12.12 -10.96 1.03
N TYR A 413 -12.07 -11.05 2.36
CA TYR A 413 -11.23 -10.18 3.18
C TYR A 413 -9.74 -10.39 2.89
N TRP A 414 -9.30 -11.63 2.82
CA TRP A 414 -7.90 -11.98 2.62
C TRP A 414 -7.42 -11.73 1.19
N ILE A 415 -8.27 -11.93 0.18
CA ILE A 415 -8.01 -11.49 -1.20
C ILE A 415 -7.76 -9.98 -1.23
N LYS A 416 -8.67 -9.18 -0.66
CA LYS A 416 -8.52 -7.72 -0.59
C LYS A 416 -7.28 -7.29 0.17
N THR A 417 -6.91 -8.02 1.23
CA THR A 417 -5.70 -7.77 2.01
C THR A 417 -4.43 -8.02 1.20
N VAL A 418 -4.37 -9.11 0.44
CA VAL A 418 -3.24 -9.40 -0.46
C VAL A 418 -3.13 -8.35 -1.56
N GLU A 419 -4.25 -7.93 -2.16
CA GLU A 419 -4.27 -6.86 -3.16
C GLU A 419 -3.79 -5.51 -2.59
N ASP A 420 -4.28 -5.13 -1.40
CA ASP A 420 -3.88 -3.89 -0.71
C ASP A 420 -2.39 -3.89 -0.36
N LEU A 421 -1.86 -5.01 0.11
CA LEU A 421 -0.44 -5.16 0.39
C LEU A 421 0.42 -5.19 -0.88
N GLY A 422 -0.11 -5.71 -2.00
CA GLY A 422 0.59 -5.68 -3.30
C GLY A 422 0.69 -4.27 -3.91
N ARG A 423 -0.27 -3.40 -3.58
CA ARG A 423 -0.26 -1.97 -3.92
C ARG A 423 0.76 -1.17 -3.10
N LYS A 424 1.19 -1.69 -1.94
CA LYS A 424 2.17 -1.02 -1.10
C LYS A 424 3.61 -1.41 -1.50
N PRO A 425 4.55 -0.45 -1.46
CA PRO A 425 5.96 -0.72 -1.70
C PRO A 425 6.60 -1.72 -0.72
N GLN A 426 7.67 -2.39 -1.17
CA GLN A 426 8.15 -3.64 -0.57
C GLN A 426 8.77 -3.53 0.83
N MET A 427 9.42 -2.41 1.18
CA MET A 427 10.34 -2.33 2.33
C MET A 427 9.73 -1.85 3.65
N GLU A 428 8.63 -1.07 3.63
CA GLU A 428 8.08 -0.40 4.83
C GLU A 428 7.42 -1.36 5.85
N ASP A 429 7.35 -2.65 5.52
CA ASP A 429 6.28 -3.50 6.02
C ASP A 429 6.75 -4.71 6.81
N ALA A 430 8.02 -4.81 7.24
CA ALA A 430 8.47 -5.96 8.05
C ALA A 430 7.53 -6.21 9.25
N SER A 431 7.04 -5.14 9.89
CA SER A 431 6.14 -5.20 11.04
C SER A 431 4.68 -5.54 10.70
N ILE A 432 4.19 -5.07 9.55
CA ILE A 432 2.82 -5.30 9.07
C ILE A 432 2.73 -6.68 8.39
N ARG A 433 3.74 -7.06 7.59
CA ARG A 433 3.98 -8.43 7.16
C ARG A 433 3.98 -9.36 8.36
N THR A 434 4.68 -9.06 9.46
CA THR A 434 4.63 -9.92 10.66
C THR A 434 3.20 -10.12 11.19
N ARG A 435 2.40 -9.05 11.28
CA ARG A 435 0.99 -9.14 11.74
C ARG A 435 0.12 -10.00 10.81
N PHE A 436 0.21 -9.76 9.49
CA PHE A 436 -0.57 -10.50 8.50
C PHE A 436 0.01 -11.88 8.17
N LYS A 437 1.28 -12.13 8.49
CA LYS A 437 1.99 -13.41 8.29
C LYS A 437 1.40 -14.50 9.17
N TYR A 438 1.30 -14.27 10.47
CA TYR A 438 0.72 -15.27 11.39
C TYR A 438 -0.80 -15.41 11.21
N GLY A 439 -1.51 -14.28 11.06
CA GLY A 439 -2.95 -14.28 10.81
C GLY A 439 -3.31 -14.97 9.49
N GLY A 440 -2.58 -14.65 8.42
CA GLY A 440 -2.76 -15.21 7.08
C GLY A 440 -2.38 -16.68 7.02
N THR A 441 -1.32 -17.09 7.70
CA THR A 441 -0.94 -18.51 7.83
C THR A 441 -2.03 -19.32 8.52
N THR A 442 -2.60 -18.79 9.60
CA THR A 442 -3.69 -19.45 10.32
C THR A 442 -4.93 -19.56 9.44
N TYR A 443 -5.33 -18.46 8.77
CA TYR A 443 -6.42 -18.48 7.80
C TYR A 443 -6.20 -19.52 6.70
N ARG A 444 -5.04 -19.50 6.03
CA ARG A 444 -4.68 -20.42 4.95
C ARG A 444 -4.83 -21.87 5.39
N ARG A 445 -4.24 -22.23 6.54
CA ARG A 445 -4.29 -23.60 7.08
C ARG A 445 -5.69 -24.02 7.56
N MET A 446 -6.57 -23.10 7.96
CA MET A 446 -7.96 -23.44 8.35
C MET A 446 -8.92 -23.52 7.15
N VAL A 447 -8.81 -22.57 6.21
CA VAL A 447 -9.83 -22.31 5.19
C VAL A 447 -9.51 -22.93 3.84
N GLU A 448 -8.24 -22.98 3.41
CA GLU A 448 -7.87 -23.59 2.12
C GLU A 448 -8.34 -25.07 2.02
N PRO A 449 -8.30 -25.90 3.09
CA PRO A 449 -8.93 -27.21 3.07
C PRO A 449 -10.43 -27.21 2.74
N LEU A 450 -11.19 -26.20 3.16
CA LEU A 450 -12.62 -26.09 2.84
C LEU A 450 -12.84 -25.68 1.38
N ASP A 451 -11.98 -24.82 0.82
CA ASP A 451 -12.00 -24.49 -0.61
C ASP A 451 -11.63 -25.72 -1.46
N ILE A 452 -10.67 -26.53 -1.02
CA ILE A 452 -10.31 -27.82 -1.64
C ILE A 452 -11.48 -28.79 -1.59
N ALA A 453 -12.15 -28.92 -0.43
CA ALA A 453 -13.32 -29.76 -0.28
C ALA A 453 -14.43 -29.37 -1.27
N GLU A 454 -14.72 -28.07 -1.39
CA GLU A 454 -15.69 -27.54 -2.35
C GLU A 454 -15.26 -27.84 -3.80
N TYR A 455 -13.98 -27.61 -4.13
CA TYR A 455 -13.44 -27.84 -5.46
C TYR A 455 -13.60 -29.30 -5.92
N TYR A 456 -13.17 -30.26 -5.12
CA TYR A 456 -13.26 -31.69 -5.46
C TYR A 456 -14.68 -32.25 -5.30
N SER A 457 -15.55 -31.65 -4.48
CA SER A 457 -16.98 -32.03 -4.42
C SER A 457 -17.70 -31.80 -5.76
N GLN A 458 -17.21 -30.88 -6.58
CA GLN A 458 -17.72 -30.57 -7.92
C GLN A 458 -17.13 -31.48 -9.01
N GLY A 459 -16.33 -32.50 -8.65
CA GLY A 459 -15.71 -33.43 -9.60
C GLY A 459 -14.51 -32.85 -10.35
N LYS A 460 -13.97 -31.70 -9.93
CA LYS A 460 -12.75 -31.10 -10.50
C LYS A 460 -11.49 -31.86 -10.04
N LYS A 461 -10.37 -31.64 -10.73
CA LYS A 461 -9.06 -32.28 -10.49
C LYS A 461 -7.93 -31.25 -10.60
N ASN A 462 -6.70 -31.61 -10.23
CA ASN A 462 -5.50 -30.78 -10.37
C ASN A 462 -5.56 -29.43 -9.62
N TYR A 463 -6.07 -29.41 -8.39
CA TYR A 463 -6.25 -28.16 -7.62
C TYR A 463 -5.01 -27.26 -7.59
N LEU A 464 -3.82 -27.83 -7.37
CA LEU A 464 -2.57 -27.05 -7.29
C LEU A 464 -2.25 -26.23 -8.55
N LYS A 465 -2.61 -26.75 -9.74
CA LYS A 465 -2.32 -26.12 -11.02
C LYS A 465 -3.50 -25.29 -11.53
N GLU A 466 -4.72 -25.78 -11.34
CA GLU A 466 -5.93 -25.26 -12.01
C GLU A 466 -6.93 -24.61 -11.06
N GLY A 467 -6.88 -24.92 -9.76
CA GLY A 467 -7.89 -24.51 -8.77
C GLY A 467 -7.40 -23.55 -7.69
N ARG A 468 -6.09 -23.51 -7.44
CA ARG A 468 -5.52 -22.81 -6.29
C ARG A 468 -5.51 -21.30 -6.51
N SER A 469 -6.26 -20.59 -5.66
CA SER A 469 -6.36 -19.14 -5.71
C SER A 469 -5.02 -18.46 -5.40
N GLU A 470 -4.74 -17.36 -6.10
CA GLU A 470 -3.45 -16.67 -6.03
C GLU A 470 -3.13 -16.11 -4.64
N HIS A 471 -4.14 -15.69 -3.89
CA HIS A 471 -3.95 -15.14 -2.55
C HIS A 471 -3.32 -16.16 -1.58
N TYR A 472 -3.61 -17.47 -1.72
CA TYR A 472 -2.98 -18.51 -0.90
C TYR A 472 -1.51 -18.68 -1.23
N LYS A 473 -1.13 -18.61 -2.51
CA LYS A 473 0.27 -18.71 -2.95
C LYS A 473 1.09 -17.54 -2.42
N VAL A 474 0.56 -16.32 -2.51
CA VAL A 474 1.21 -15.12 -1.98
C VAL A 474 1.42 -15.22 -0.47
N MET A 475 0.42 -15.70 0.29
CA MET A 475 0.55 -15.90 1.73
C MET A 475 1.54 -16.99 2.12
N GLU A 476 1.60 -18.07 1.34
CA GLU A 476 2.59 -19.13 1.55
C GLU A 476 4.00 -18.60 1.34
N GLN A 477 4.22 -17.76 0.31
CA GLN A 477 5.50 -17.13 0.05
C GLN A 477 5.94 -16.22 1.21
N TRP A 478 5.04 -15.45 1.82
CA TRP A 478 5.34 -14.63 3.00
C TRP A 478 5.86 -15.42 4.21
N LEU A 479 5.56 -16.73 4.28
CA LEU A 479 6.01 -17.60 5.35
C LEU A 479 7.38 -18.23 5.08
N LYS A 480 7.71 -18.52 3.81
CA LYS A 480 8.96 -19.19 3.40
C LYS A 480 10.22 -18.36 3.62
N ASP A 481 10.08 -17.06 3.88
CA ASP A 481 11.19 -16.14 4.13
C ASP A 481 11.80 -16.25 5.55
N ASP A 482 11.28 -17.10 6.45
CA ASP A 482 11.87 -17.35 7.79
C ASP A 482 12.39 -18.80 7.93
N GLU A 483 13.49 -18.99 8.65
CA GLU A 483 14.04 -20.30 9.01
C GLU A 483 13.03 -21.15 9.80
N VAL A 484 12.99 -22.45 9.49
CA VAL A 484 12.08 -23.43 10.10
C VAL A 484 12.69 -23.93 11.41
N SER A 485 12.10 -23.57 12.55
CA SER A 485 12.45 -24.16 13.85
C SER A 485 12.00 -25.62 13.95
N GLU A 486 12.86 -26.53 14.42
CA GLU A 486 12.52 -27.93 14.71
C GLU A 486 11.49 -28.04 15.85
N LYS A 487 10.49 -28.94 15.70
CA LYS A 487 9.39 -29.13 16.65
C LYS A 487 9.30 -30.58 17.13
N LYS A 488 8.82 -30.76 18.37
CA LYS A 488 8.76 -32.04 19.09
C LYS A 488 7.34 -32.57 19.34
N GLN A 489 6.29 -31.97 18.76
CA GLN A 489 4.89 -32.39 18.93
C GLN A 489 4.03 -32.07 17.70
N ALA A 490 2.99 -32.88 17.48
CA ALA A 490 2.01 -32.71 16.41
C ALA A 490 1.31 -31.35 16.41
N VAL A 491 1.17 -30.76 15.23
CA VAL A 491 0.48 -29.48 15.06
C VAL A 491 -1.04 -29.62 15.16
N GLY A 492 -1.70 -28.68 15.85
CA GLY A 492 -3.16 -28.60 15.89
C GLY A 492 -3.81 -28.34 14.52
N MET A 493 -3.02 -27.92 13.52
CA MET A 493 -3.44 -27.70 12.13
C MET A 493 -2.31 -28.11 11.19
N THR A 494 -2.63 -28.91 10.16
CA THR A 494 -1.67 -29.36 9.15
C THR A 494 -0.92 -28.16 8.54
N GLU A 495 0.41 -28.26 8.46
CA GLU A 495 1.24 -27.14 8.03
C GLU A 495 1.10 -26.83 6.55
N ASP A 496 1.04 -27.91 5.75
CA ASP A 496 0.68 -27.88 4.35
C ASP A 496 -0.85 -27.77 4.21
N SER A 497 -1.30 -26.58 3.82
CA SER A 497 -2.72 -26.31 3.61
C SER A 497 -3.29 -26.99 2.37
N CYS A 498 -2.43 -27.47 1.47
CA CYS A 498 -2.80 -28.23 0.28
C CYS A 498 -2.87 -29.75 0.54
N PHE A 499 -2.61 -30.21 1.76
CA PHE A 499 -2.60 -31.64 2.12
C PHE A 499 -3.79 -32.42 1.54
N TRP A 500 -5.01 -31.90 1.69
CA TRP A 500 -6.20 -32.58 1.20
C TRP A 500 -6.26 -32.68 -0.33
N ALA A 501 -5.69 -31.72 -1.07
CA ALA A 501 -5.60 -31.83 -2.52
C ALA A 501 -4.71 -33.02 -2.93
N HIS A 502 -3.60 -33.26 -2.22
CA HIS A 502 -2.76 -34.43 -2.43
C HIS A 502 -3.51 -35.74 -2.16
N VAL A 503 -4.33 -35.79 -1.10
CA VAL A 503 -5.16 -36.96 -0.77
C VAL A 503 -6.21 -37.23 -1.86
N GLU A 504 -6.84 -36.21 -2.42
CA GLU A 504 -7.83 -36.36 -3.49
C GLU A 504 -7.19 -36.89 -4.78
N GLU A 505 -6.03 -36.36 -5.19
CA GLU A 505 -5.29 -36.87 -6.35
C GLU A 505 -4.82 -38.32 -6.16
N ALA A 506 -4.42 -38.69 -4.94
CA ALA A 506 -4.09 -40.07 -4.59
C ALA A 506 -5.32 -40.99 -4.69
N ASN A 507 -6.48 -40.56 -4.18
CA ASN A 507 -7.74 -41.29 -4.33
C ASN A 507 -8.16 -41.47 -5.79
N ILE A 508 -8.00 -40.42 -6.62
CA ILE A 508 -8.26 -40.50 -8.06
C ILE A 508 -7.34 -41.54 -8.70
N SER A 509 -6.05 -41.55 -8.32
CA SER A 509 -5.07 -42.52 -8.82
C SER A 509 -5.42 -43.96 -8.40
N CYS A 510 -5.91 -44.17 -7.18
CA CYS A 510 -6.47 -45.47 -6.77
C CYS A 510 -7.69 -45.87 -7.62
N GLY A 511 -8.55 -44.92 -7.98
CA GLY A 511 -9.69 -45.17 -8.87
C GLY A 511 -9.26 -45.66 -10.25
N VAL A 512 -8.23 -45.03 -10.83
CA VAL A 512 -7.64 -45.42 -12.13
C VAL A 512 -7.06 -46.84 -12.10
N LEU A 513 -6.44 -47.24 -10.98
CA LEU A 513 -5.91 -48.59 -10.82
C LEU A 513 -6.99 -49.67 -10.66
N LYS A 514 -8.13 -49.31 -10.08
CA LYS A 514 -9.29 -50.20 -9.91
C LYS A 514 -10.10 -50.37 -11.19
N ASP A 515 -9.95 -49.46 -12.14
CA ASP A 515 -10.68 -49.48 -13.41
C ASP A 515 -10.08 -50.53 -14.36
N GLY A 516 -10.94 -51.45 -14.81
CA GLY A 516 -10.58 -52.55 -15.71
C GLY A 516 -10.14 -52.06 -17.08
N ASP A 517 -10.68 -50.93 -17.54
CA ASP A 517 -10.54 -50.44 -18.91
C ASP A 517 -9.38 -49.44 -19.10
N THR A 518 -8.66 -49.13 -18.02
CA THR A 518 -7.53 -48.19 -18.04
C THR A 518 -6.28 -48.82 -18.68
N SER A 519 -5.55 -48.03 -19.50
CA SER A 519 -4.33 -48.47 -20.18
C SER A 519 -3.20 -48.87 -19.21
N PRO A 520 -2.31 -49.82 -19.58
CA PRO A 520 -1.18 -50.21 -18.71
C PRO A 520 -0.27 -49.04 -18.35
N ARG A 521 -0.07 -48.10 -19.28
CA ARG A 521 0.75 -46.89 -19.07
C ARG A 521 0.13 -45.97 -18.03
N ASP A 522 -1.19 -45.76 -18.07
CA ASP A 522 -1.88 -44.91 -17.10
C ASP A 522 -1.89 -45.54 -15.70
N LYS A 523 -1.92 -46.88 -15.63
CA LYS A 523 -1.77 -47.63 -14.38
C LYS A 523 -0.37 -47.46 -13.79
N GLU A 524 0.67 -47.55 -14.61
CA GLU A 524 2.06 -47.33 -14.17
C GLU A 524 2.25 -45.92 -13.61
N VAL A 525 1.84 -44.88 -14.35
CA VAL A 525 1.91 -43.47 -13.90
C VAL A 525 1.11 -43.24 -12.61
N SER A 526 -0.05 -43.89 -12.47
CA SER A 526 -0.87 -43.76 -11.25
C SER A 526 -0.20 -44.43 -10.05
N LEU A 527 0.48 -45.56 -10.26
CA LEU A 527 1.22 -46.25 -9.20
C LEU A 527 2.42 -45.42 -8.71
N GLU A 528 3.15 -44.79 -9.63
CA GLU A 528 4.25 -43.87 -9.29
C GLU A 528 3.77 -42.71 -8.40
N LYS A 529 2.68 -42.04 -8.79
CA LYS A 529 2.06 -40.96 -8.00
C LYS A 529 1.65 -41.40 -6.60
N LEU A 530 1.18 -42.64 -6.44
CA LEU A 530 0.80 -43.19 -5.15
C LEU A 530 2.00 -43.44 -4.25
N VAL A 531 3.12 -43.92 -4.80
CA VAL A 531 4.39 -44.08 -4.07
C VAL A 531 4.94 -42.72 -3.65
N GLU A 532 4.89 -41.72 -4.53
CA GLU A 532 5.27 -40.34 -4.19
C GLU A 532 4.42 -39.79 -3.04
N PHE A 533 3.10 -39.99 -3.09
CA PHE A 533 2.19 -39.56 -2.03
C PHE A 533 2.46 -40.28 -0.70
N GLU A 534 2.74 -41.59 -0.73
CA GLU A 534 3.11 -42.36 0.45
C GLU A 534 4.39 -41.81 1.12
N ASN A 535 5.41 -41.49 0.32
CA ASN A 535 6.65 -40.88 0.82
C ASN A 535 6.41 -39.48 1.41
N TYR A 536 5.60 -38.66 0.74
CA TYR A 536 5.17 -37.36 1.24
C TYR A 536 4.46 -37.46 2.59
N MET A 537 3.55 -38.44 2.73
CA MET A 537 2.80 -38.65 3.97
C MET A 537 3.73 -39.06 5.12
N MET A 538 4.68 -39.99 4.90
CA MET A 538 5.61 -40.36 5.97
C MET A 538 6.52 -39.21 6.38
N ASN A 539 7.06 -38.44 5.43
CA ASN A 539 7.86 -37.27 5.75
C ASN A 539 7.07 -36.25 6.59
N SER A 540 5.78 -36.08 6.28
CA SER A 540 4.89 -35.20 7.04
C SER A 540 4.62 -35.71 8.46
N ILE A 541 4.50 -37.04 8.64
CA ILE A 541 4.36 -37.67 9.96
C ILE A 541 5.64 -37.50 10.78
N GLU A 542 6.80 -37.82 10.20
CA GLU A 542 8.12 -37.72 10.85
C GLU A 542 8.43 -36.28 11.30
N LYS A 543 7.94 -35.28 10.55
CA LYS A 543 8.08 -33.84 10.87
C LYS A 543 7.00 -33.28 11.80
N TYR A 544 6.07 -34.10 12.27
CA TYR A 544 4.95 -33.63 13.09
C TYR A 544 4.08 -32.55 12.41
N SER A 545 4.06 -32.51 11.07
CA SER A 545 3.45 -31.43 10.29
C SER A 545 2.00 -31.71 9.87
N VAL A 546 1.47 -32.89 10.20
CA VAL A 546 0.11 -33.33 9.89
C VAL A 546 -0.76 -33.40 11.15
N SER A 547 -2.02 -32.94 11.04
CA SER A 547 -2.98 -32.98 12.15
C SER A 547 -3.52 -34.40 12.39
N THR A 548 -3.86 -34.71 13.64
CA THR A 548 -4.47 -35.99 14.05
C THR A 548 -5.79 -36.30 13.37
N GLU A 549 -6.53 -35.28 12.92
CA GLU A 549 -7.82 -35.44 12.23
C GLU A 549 -7.73 -36.25 10.94
N VAL A 550 -6.56 -36.24 10.29
CA VAL A 550 -6.30 -37.04 9.10
C VAL A 550 -6.51 -38.54 9.37
N PHE A 551 -6.27 -38.99 10.60
CA PHE A 551 -6.36 -40.40 11.00
C PHE A 551 -7.71 -40.81 11.60
N LEU A 552 -8.71 -39.93 11.58
CA LEU A 552 -10.08 -40.27 11.98
C LEU A 552 -10.64 -41.34 11.05
N GLU A 553 -11.34 -42.34 11.60
CA GLU A 553 -11.81 -43.51 10.84
C GLU A 553 -12.68 -43.14 9.63
N GLY A 554 -13.51 -42.10 9.78
CA GLY A 554 -14.36 -41.57 8.72
C GLY A 554 -13.68 -40.63 7.72
N SER A 555 -12.37 -40.38 7.84
CA SER A 555 -11.67 -39.41 6.99
C SER A 555 -11.44 -39.93 5.56
N THR A 556 -11.38 -39.02 4.60
CA THR A 556 -11.06 -39.37 3.19
C THR A 556 -9.65 -39.97 3.06
N PHE A 557 -8.71 -39.62 3.94
CA PHE A 557 -7.39 -40.26 4.00
C PHE A 557 -7.47 -41.71 4.48
N MET A 558 -8.27 -42.01 5.52
CA MET A 558 -8.43 -43.40 5.98
C MET A 558 -9.19 -44.27 4.97
N LYS A 559 -10.05 -43.67 4.13
CA LYS A 559 -10.63 -44.34 2.97
C LYS A 559 -9.57 -44.64 1.90
N PHE A 560 -8.78 -43.63 1.52
CA PHE A 560 -7.64 -43.79 0.62
C PHE A 560 -6.72 -44.93 1.08
N TRP A 561 -6.33 -44.92 2.35
CA TRP A 561 -5.37 -45.90 2.88
C TRP A 561 -5.87 -47.35 2.75
N ARG A 562 -7.16 -47.59 3.02
CA ARG A 562 -7.77 -48.92 2.83
C ARG A 562 -7.77 -49.35 1.38
N ASP A 563 -8.09 -48.42 0.47
CA ASP A 563 -8.10 -48.67 -0.96
C ASP A 563 -6.70 -48.95 -1.50
N TYR A 564 -5.72 -48.18 -1.05
CA TYR A 564 -4.33 -48.33 -1.45
C TYR A 564 -3.74 -49.67 -1.02
N ILE A 565 -3.93 -50.07 0.24
CA ILE A 565 -3.46 -51.38 0.72
C ILE A 565 -4.15 -52.53 -0.01
N ALA A 566 -5.45 -52.41 -0.31
CA ALA A 566 -6.16 -53.42 -1.10
C ALA A 566 -5.58 -53.58 -2.52
N ILE A 567 -5.11 -52.47 -3.14
CA ILE A 567 -4.46 -52.49 -4.46
C ILE A 567 -3.04 -53.09 -4.37
N ARG A 568 -2.26 -52.75 -3.34
CA ARG A 568 -0.87 -53.20 -3.17
C ARG A 568 -0.76 -54.66 -2.70
N GLY A 569 -1.78 -55.18 -2.05
CA GLY A 569 -1.84 -56.54 -1.52
C GLY A 569 -1.21 -56.68 -0.13
N ASN A 570 -1.57 -57.76 0.57
CA ASN A 570 -1.23 -57.98 1.98
C ASN A 570 0.27 -58.19 2.25
N SER A 571 1.08 -58.46 1.21
CA SER A 571 2.53 -58.61 1.31
C SER A 571 3.30 -57.29 1.14
N TYR A 572 2.61 -56.19 0.89
CA TYR A 572 3.26 -54.89 0.75
C TYR A 572 3.65 -54.32 2.11
N GLU A 573 4.95 -54.09 2.30
CA GLU A 573 5.48 -53.46 3.50
C GLU A 573 6.19 -52.15 3.15
N SER A 574 5.96 -51.14 3.99
CA SER A 574 6.59 -49.83 3.91
C SER A 574 6.67 -49.22 5.31
N LYS A 575 7.41 -48.10 5.44
CA LYS A 575 7.43 -47.31 6.67
C LYS A 575 6.01 -46.85 7.08
N LEU A 576 5.21 -46.41 6.11
CA LEU A 576 3.81 -46.02 6.37
C LEU A 576 2.95 -47.21 6.78
N THR A 577 3.14 -48.35 6.13
CA THR A 577 2.40 -49.57 6.47
C THR A 577 2.70 -50.03 7.90
N SER A 578 3.97 -49.99 8.31
CA SER A 578 4.39 -50.30 9.68
C SER A 578 3.77 -49.33 10.69
N PHE A 579 3.80 -48.03 10.40
CA PHE A 579 3.16 -46.99 11.23
C PHE A 579 1.65 -47.22 11.38
N MET A 580 0.95 -47.49 10.27
CA MET A 580 -0.50 -47.66 10.25
C MET A 580 -0.95 -48.99 10.87
N ASN A 581 -0.15 -50.06 10.81
CA ASN A 581 -0.45 -51.36 11.41
C ASN A 581 -0.26 -51.37 12.94
N ASN A 582 0.72 -50.62 13.45
CA ASN A 582 0.93 -50.43 14.89
C ASN A 582 -0.27 -49.76 15.60
N LYS A 583 -1.22 -49.17 14.85
CA LYS A 583 -2.50 -48.64 15.35
C LYS A 583 -3.48 -49.71 15.84
N LYS A 584 -3.40 -50.95 15.34
CA LYS A 584 -4.41 -52.01 15.59
C LYS A 584 -4.10 -52.94 16.77
N GLY A 585 -2.87 -52.95 17.28
CA GLY A 585 -2.35 -54.04 18.13
C GLY A 585 -2.36 -53.86 19.65
N SER A 586 -2.81 -52.73 20.21
CA SER A 586 -2.69 -52.52 21.66
C SER A 586 -3.70 -51.52 22.19
N SER A 587 -4.39 -51.87 23.27
CA SER A 587 -4.98 -50.87 24.16
C SER A 587 -3.88 -49.90 24.59
N GLY A 588 -3.87 -48.70 24.02
CA GLY A 588 -3.17 -47.51 24.52
C GLY A 588 -1.65 -47.58 24.68
N SER A 589 -0.87 -48.05 23.69
CA SER A 589 0.61 -48.06 23.80
C SER A 589 1.32 -46.95 22.99
N MET A 590 1.83 -45.98 23.77
CA MET A 590 2.99 -45.09 23.63
C MET A 590 3.25 -44.21 22.39
N VAL A 591 3.06 -44.63 21.15
CA VAL A 591 3.45 -43.79 19.98
C VAL A 591 2.42 -42.67 19.69
N LEU A 592 1.18 -42.87 20.12
CA LEU A 592 0.10 -41.87 20.05
C LEU A 592 0.07 -40.92 21.26
N MET A 593 0.96 -41.09 22.26
CA MET A 593 1.13 -40.11 23.35
C MET A 593 1.92 -38.87 22.92
N GLU A 594 2.67 -38.93 21.81
CA GLU A 594 3.35 -37.75 21.23
C GLU A 594 2.48 -37.00 20.20
N TYR A 595 1.35 -37.60 19.80
CA TYR A 595 0.34 -37.00 18.89
C TYR A 595 -1.01 -36.70 19.59
N LYS A 596 -1.19 -37.03 20.88
CA LYS A 596 -2.23 -36.45 21.76
C LYS A 596 -1.58 -35.44 22.69
#